data_AF-A0A1H7XLA2-F1
#
_entry.id   AF-A0A1H7XLA2-F1
#
_cell.length_a   1.000
_cell.length_b   1.000
_cell.length_c   1.000
_cell.angle_alpha   90.00
_cell.angle_beta   90.00
_cell.angle_gamma   90.00
#
_symmetry.space_group_name_H-M   'P 1'
#
loop_
_entity.id
_entity.type
_entity.pdbx_description
1 polymer ?
#
loop_
_entity_poly.entity_id
_entity_poly.type
_entity_poly.pdbx_seq_one_letter_code
_entity_poly.pdbx_strand_id
1 'polypeptide(L)'
;MRHRTALPLLLCLLLQPAGWGHAQPADREQEIEPPALTRQVPLRFKRHNFQALCYDSVGCTVVYNGHQQARQPDGKASPPKPADDNGNAWGSTELGIRNFPGPAEVRWTSKDGATHEASVDIGRIFRDELVWHAVPREKMTDFHAGPVAGAPDMYLEVDDRTISVYTAMFIPTRDEQIPGNKDSNFRKDIFLVWRRTY
;
A
#
# COMPACT_ATOMS: atom_id res chain seq x y z
N MET A 1 54.36 58.47 27.75
CA MET A 1 53.45 57.46 28.35
C MET A 1 52.02 57.81 27.99
N ARG A 2 51.25 56.83 27.52
CA ARG A 2 49.78 56.78 27.38
C ARG A 2 49.07 57.81 26.48
N HIS A 3 48.72 57.39 25.27
CA HIS A 3 47.47 57.72 24.56
C HIS A 3 47.10 56.49 23.72
N ARG A 4 46.18 55.61 24.18
CA ARG A 4 44.73 55.56 23.86
C ARG A 4 44.43 55.71 22.37
N THR A 5 44.24 54.58 21.69
CA THR A 5 43.58 54.48 20.39
C THR A 5 42.42 53.52 20.51
N ALA A 6 41.23 54.00 20.15
CA ALA A 6 39.95 53.33 20.25
C ALA A 6 39.74 52.32 19.12
N LEU A 7 39.09 51.20 19.45
CA LEU A 7 38.54 50.21 18.51
C LEU A 7 37.34 50.82 17.76
N PRO A 8 37.20 50.63 16.44
CA PRO A 8 35.90 50.69 15.80
C PRO A 8 35.24 49.30 15.82
N LEU A 9 33.99 49.27 16.28
CA LEU A 9 33.06 48.16 16.15
C LEU A 9 32.79 47.92 14.65
N LEU A 10 33.11 46.73 14.13
CA LEU A 10 32.64 46.30 12.81
C LEU A 10 31.31 45.55 13.00
N LEU A 11 30.21 46.20 12.60
CA LEU A 11 28.87 45.62 12.57
C LEU A 11 28.75 44.74 11.31
N CYS A 12 28.95 43.43 11.44
CA CYS A 12 28.66 42.47 10.37
C CYS A 12 27.14 42.28 10.25
N LEU A 13 26.50 42.97 9.30
CA LEU A 13 25.18 42.58 8.82
C LEU A 13 25.31 41.25 8.06
N LEU A 14 24.91 40.15 8.70
CA LEU A 14 24.70 38.88 8.03
C LEU A 14 23.41 38.99 7.20
N LEU A 15 23.56 39.20 5.88
CA LEU A 15 22.50 38.89 4.94
C LEU A 15 22.24 37.39 5.02
N GLN A 16 21.10 36.99 5.58
CA GLN A 16 20.60 35.63 5.42
C GLN A 16 20.16 35.45 3.96
N PRO A 17 20.66 34.43 3.25
CA PRO A 17 20.11 34.11 1.94
C PRO A 17 18.67 33.64 2.15
N ALA A 18 17.76 34.21 1.35
CA ALA A 18 16.36 33.82 1.28
C ALA A 18 16.28 32.30 1.13
N GLY A 19 15.72 31.65 2.15
CA GLY A 19 15.49 30.21 2.15
C GLY A 19 14.62 29.84 0.95
N TRP A 20 15.20 29.10 0.01
CA TRP A 20 14.45 28.43 -1.03
C TRP A 20 13.48 27.47 -0.35
N GLY A 21 12.19 27.79 -0.44
CA GLY A 21 11.12 26.88 -0.06
C GLY A 21 11.33 25.57 -0.80
N HIS A 22 11.60 24.51 -0.04
CA HIS A 22 11.62 23.17 -0.60
C HIS A 22 10.16 22.79 -0.86
N ALA A 23 9.67 23.06 -2.07
CA ALA A 23 8.52 22.34 -2.58
C ALA A 23 8.88 20.85 -2.54
N GLN A 24 8.26 20.09 -1.64
CA GLN A 24 8.39 18.63 -1.67
C GLN A 24 7.81 18.14 -3.00
N PRO A 25 8.51 17.27 -3.76
CA PRO A 25 8.00 16.81 -5.04
C PRO A 25 6.78 15.91 -4.80
N ALA A 26 5.73 16.15 -5.59
CA ALA A 26 4.45 15.44 -5.56
C ALA A 26 4.52 13.96 -6.00
N ASP A 27 5.70 13.47 -6.36
CA ASP A 27 5.96 12.11 -6.85
C ASP A 27 6.84 11.35 -5.84
N ARG A 28 6.26 10.81 -4.76
CA ARG A 28 6.97 9.84 -3.90
C ARG A 28 6.27 8.49 -3.95
N GLU A 29 6.83 7.60 -4.76
CA GLU A 29 6.64 6.17 -4.61
C GLU A 29 7.20 5.73 -3.24
N GLN A 30 6.42 4.95 -2.51
CA GLN A 30 6.74 4.42 -1.20
C GLN A 30 6.55 2.91 -1.25
N GLU A 31 7.65 2.17 -1.22
CA GLU A 31 7.64 0.74 -0.95
C GLU A 31 7.75 0.55 0.57
N ILE A 32 6.87 -0.28 1.13
CA ILE A 32 6.77 -0.46 2.57
C ILE A 32 7.48 -1.76 2.96
N GLU A 33 8.11 -1.75 4.12
CA GLU A 33 8.77 -2.93 4.67
C GLU A 33 7.77 -3.85 5.38
N PRO A 34 7.90 -5.19 5.26
CA PRO A 34 7.02 -6.11 5.96
C PRO A 34 7.11 -5.97 7.48
N PRO A 35 6.04 -6.32 8.23
CA PRO A 35 6.08 -6.41 9.68
C PRO A 35 7.23 -7.28 10.18
N ALA A 36 7.82 -6.94 11.33
CA ALA A 36 8.93 -7.69 11.90
C ALA A 36 8.60 -9.18 12.13
N LEU A 37 7.37 -9.48 12.56
CA LEU A 37 6.89 -10.85 12.77
C LEU A 37 6.82 -11.67 11.48
N THR A 38 6.53 -11.02 10.34
CA THR A 38 6.58 -11.68 9.03
C THR A 38 7.96 -12.25 8.73
N ARG A 39 9.04 -11.52 9.09
CA ARG A 39 10.41 -11.99 8.87
C ARG A 39 10.83 -13.11 9.82
N GLN A 40 10.26 -13.16 11.02
CA GLN A 40 10.55 -14.20 12.02
C GLN A 40 9.91 -15.54 11.66
N VAL A 41 8.76 -15.51 10.97
CA VAL A 41 8.05 -16.70 10.48
C VAL A 41 7.75 -16.52 8.99
N PRO A 42 8.74 -16.70 8.09
CA PRO A 42 8.55 -16.41 6.69
C PRO A 42 7.61 -17.44 6.04
N LEU A 43 6.43 -16.98 5.67
CA LEU A 43 5.44 -17.75 4.93
C LEU A 43 5.46 -17.32 3.46
N ARG A 44 5.61 -18.28 2.54
CA ARG A 44 5.71 -18.00 1.11
C ARG A 44 4.45 -18.42 0.37
N PHE A 45 4.10 -17.68 -0.68
CA PHE A 45 3.00 -18.00 -1.58
C PHE A 45 3.49 -18.25 -3.01
N LYS A 46 2.67 -18.93 -3.82
CA LYS A 46 2.90 -19.14 -5.27
C LYS A 46 1.71 -18.74 -6.13
N ARG A 47 0.64 -18.34 -5.46
CA ARG A 47 -0.59 -17.86 -6.05
C ARG A 47 -1.12 -16.74 -5.18
N HIS A 48 -1.85 -15.82 -5.79
CA HIS A 48 -2.54 -14.75 -5.09
C HIS A 48 -3.94 -14.57 -5.66
N ASN A 49 -4.76 -13.88 -4.89
CA ASN A 49 -6.04 -13.37 -5.36
C ASN A 49 -5.90 -11.87 -5.62
N PHE A 50 -6.77 -11.31 -6.44
CA PHE A 50 -6.70 -9.90 -6.80
C PHE A 50 -8.08 -9.24 -6.86
N GLN A 51 -8.10 -7.97 -6.48
CA GLN A 51 -9.21 -7.05 -6.72
C GLN A 51 -8.67 -5.64 -6.91
N ALA A 52 -9.36 -4.86 -7.74
CA ALA A 52 -9.15 -3.43 -7.84
C ALA A 52 -10.38 -2.65 -7.37
N LEU A 53 -10.14 -1.51 -6.74
CA LEU A 53 -11.15 -0.58 -6.25
C LEU A 53 -10.78 0.82 -6.74
N CYS A 54 -11.79 1.63 -7.09
CA CYS A 54 -11.57 3.03 -7.39
C CYS A 54 -12.52 3.89 -6.58
N TYR A 55 -11.94 4.86 -5.90
CA TYR A 55 -12.57 5.89 -5.10
C TYR A 55 -12.16 7.26 -5.63
N ASP A 56 -13.05 8.23 -5.42
CA ASP A 56 -12.72 9.63 -5.68
C ASP A 56 -12.11 9.90 -7.06
N SER A 57 -12.58 9.18 -8.07
CA SER A 57 -12.13 9.30 -9.47
C SER A 57 -13.30 9.48 -10.43
N VAL A 58 -13.05 9.93 -11.65
CA VAL A 58 -14.04 10.07 -12.72
C VAL A 58 -13.62 9.20 -13.91
N GLY A 59 -14.36 8.11 -14.12
CA GLY A 59 -13.88 7.02 -14.97
C GLY A 59 -12.66 6.33 -14.34
N CYS A 60 -12.66 5.00 -14.34
CA CYS A 60 -11.56 4.23 -13.79
C CYS A 60 -11.56 2.84 -14.39
N THR A 61 -10.46 2.44 -15.00
CA THR A 61 -10.27 1.09 -15.51
C THR A 61 -9.00 0.52 -14.93
N VAL A 62 -9.10 -0.68 -14.35
CA VAL A 62 -7.95 -1.47 -13.91
C VAL A 62 -8.00 -2.83 -14.61
N VAL A 63 -6.95 -3.17 -15.33
CA VAL A 63 -6.78 -4.47 -15.99
C VAL A 63 -5.59 -5.18 -15.36
N TYR A 64 -5.80 -6.42 -14.92
CA TYR A 64 -4.73 -7.27 -14.43
C TYR A 64 -5.03 -8.72 -14.79
N ASN A 65 -3.98 -9.50 -15.09
CA ASN A 65 -4.11 -10.86 -15.62
C ASN A 65 -4.98 -10.97 -16.90
N GLY A 66 -5.10 -9.89 -17.68
CA GLY A 66 -5.99 -9.82 -18.85
C GLY A 66 -7.48 -9.64 -18.52
N HIS A 67 -7.84 -9.52 -17.24
CA HIS A 67 -9.21 -9.32 -16.77
C HIS A 67 -9.43 -7.87 -16.30
N GLN A 68 -10.62 -7.33 -16.57
CA GLN A 68 -11.04 -6.03 -16.02
C GLN A 68 -11.42 -6.20 -14.54
N GLN A 69 -10.57 -5.71 -13.64
CA GLN A 69 -10.74 -5.80 -12.19
C GLN A 69 -11.61 -4.66 -11.65
N ALA A 70 -11.53 -3.50 -12.28
CA ALA A 70 -12.43 -2.38 -12.04
C ALA A 70 -12.77 -1.73 -13.38
N ARG A 71 -14.05 -1.33 -13.55
CA ARG A 71 -14.50 -0.60 -14.74
C ARG A 71 -15.62 0.36 -14.38
N GLN A 72 -15.26 1.64 -14.34
CA GLN A 72 -16.19 2.75 -14.26
C GLN A 72 -16.15 3.51 -15.58
N PRO A 73 -17.31 3.72 -16.24
CA PRO A 73 -17.38 4.48 -17.48
C PRO A 73 -16.80 5.88 -17.35
N ASP A 74 -16.26 6.39 -18.46
CA ASP A 74 -15.79 7.78 -18.54
C ASP A 74 -16.89 8.77 -18.15
N GLY A 75 -16.52 9.84 -17.45
CA GLY A 75 -17.46 10.85 -16.95
C GLY A 75 -18.31 10.39 -15.76
N LYS A 76 -18.24 9.11 -15.32
CA LYS A 76 -18.92 8.63 -14.12
C LYS A 76 -18.01 8.73 -12.91
N ALA A 77 -18.47 9.43 -11.88
CA ALA A 77 -17.76 9.51 -10.60
C ALA A 77 -17.82 8.18 -9.82
N SER A 78 -16.68 7.80 -9.24
CA SER A 78 -16.57 6.81 -8.17
C SER A 78 -17.16 7.33 -6.86
N PRO A 79 -17.60 6.44 -5.96
CA PRO A 79 -17.92 6.86 -4.59
C PRO A 79 -16.66 7.39 -3.88
N PRO A 80 -16.83 8.23 -2.84
CA PRO A 80 -15.74 8.53 -1.93
C PRO A 80 -15.35 7.27 -1.14
N LYS A 81 -14.07 7.22 -0.74
CA LYS A 81 -13.61 6.17 0.17
C LYS A 81 -14.36 6.28 1.50
N PRO A 82 -14.98 5.19 2.01
CA PRO A 82 -15.67 5.25 3.29
C PRO A 82 -14.68 5.59 4.42
N ALA A 83 -15.09 6.46 5.34
CA ALA A 83 -14.21 6.96 6.40
C ALA A 83 -13.75 5.87 7.39
N ASP A 84 -14.53 4.80 7.50
CA ASP A 84 -14.29 3.61 8.31
C ASP A 84 -13.83 2.40 7.48
N ASP A 85 -13.50 2.58 6.20
CA ASP A 85 -12.95 1.51 5.36
C ASP A 85 -11.54 1.15 5.83
N ASN A 86 -11.48 0.16 6.72
CA ASN A 86 -10.27 -0.52 7.13
C ASN A 86 -9.98 -1.77 6.27
N GLY A 87 -10.71 -1.92 5.16
CA GLY A 87 -10.62 -3.06 4.24
C GLY A 87 -11.30 -4.33 4.72
N ASN A 88 -12.01 -4.33 5.86
CA ASN A 88 -12.74 -5.50 6.36
C ASN A 88 -13.82 -6.00 5.39
N ALA A 89 -14.29 -5.16 4.46
CA ALA A 89 -15.28 -5.52 3.44
C ALA A 89 -14.64 -5.95 2.10
N TRP A 90 -13.31 -5.95 1.99
CA TRP A 90 -12.63 -6.26 0.73
C TRP A 90 -12.59 -7.78 0.48
N GLY A 91 -12.89 -8.16 -0.75
CA GLY A 91 -13.01 -9.55 -1.17
C GLY A 91 -12.56 -9.71 -2.61
N SER A 92 -11.49 -10.47 -2.81
CA SER A 92 -10.89 -10.64 -4.13
C SER A 92 -11.89 -11.19 -5.15
N THR A 93 -11.93 -10.56 -6.33
CA THR A 93 -12.82 -10.92 -7.42
C THR A 93 -12.24 -12.00 -8.31
N GLU A 94 -10.91 -12.10 -8.37
CA GLU A 94 -10.19 -13.16 -9.07
C GLU A 94 -9.34 -13.96 -8.09
N LEU A 95 -9.42 -15.28 -8.16
CA LEU A 95 -8.79 -16.18 -7.19
C LEU A 95 -7.72 -17.06 -7.85
N GLY A 96 -6.63 -17.30 -7.11
CA GLY A 96 -5.64 -18.32 -7.46
C GLY A 96 -4.81 -18.03 -8.71
N ILE A 97 -4.59 -16.76 -9.03
CA ILE A 97 -3.67 -16.29 -10.08
C ILE A 97 -2.29 -16.88 -9.77
N ARG A 98 -1.65 -17.53 -10.74
CA ARG A 98 -0.33 -18.17 -10.55
C ARG A 98 0.80 -17.20 -10.86
N ASN A 99 1.87 -17.24 -10.04
CA ASN A 99 3.03 -16.35 -10.16
C ASN A 99 2.57 -14.88 -10.23
N PHE A 100 3.21 -14.06 -11.05
CA PHE A 100 2.76 -12.72 -11.37
C PHE A 100 2.63 -12.60 -12.90
N PRO A 101 1.44 -12.33 -13.44
CA PRO A 101 1.30 -11.92 -14.83
C PRO A 101 1.95 -10.53 -15.04
N GLY A 102 1.78 -9.95 -16.22
CA GLY A 102 2.21 -8.57 -16.47
C GLY A 102 1.59 -7.55 -15.49
N PRO A 103 2.12 -6.32 -15.45
CA PRO A 103 1.64 -5.27 -14.56
C PRO A 103 0.12 -5.04 -14.61
N ALA A 104 -0.42 -4.50 -13.53
CA ALA A 104 -1.77 -3.97 -13.52
C ALA A 104 -1.78 -2.63 -14.26
N GLU A 105 -2.59 -2.53 -15.31
CA GLU A 105 -2.73 -1.33 -16.12
C GLU A 105 -3.93 -0.52 -15.61
N VAL A 106 -3.66 0.74 -15.24
CA VAL A 106 -4.61 1.64 -14.56
C VAL A 106 -4.81 2.89 -15.40
N ARG A 107 -6.06 3.25 -15.67
CA ARG A 107 -6.46 4.51 -16.30
C ARG A 107 -7.57 5.16 -15.51
N TRP A 108 -7.46 6.43 -15.17
CA TRP A 108 -8.50 7.14 -14.41
C TRP A 108 -8.39 8.66 -14.59
N THR A 109 -9.42 9.40 -14.16
CA THR A 109 -9.35 10.85 -14.02
C THR A 109 -9.47 11.22 -12.54
N SER A 110 -8.57 12.04 -12.01
CA SER A 110 -8.64 12.55 -10.63
C SER A 110 -9.78 13.56 -10.46
N LYS A 111 -10.10 13.92 -9.22
CA LYS A 111 -11.19 14.87 -8.89
C LYS A 111 -11.02 16.24 -9.54
N ASP A 112 -9.78 16.65 -9.75
CA ASP A 112 -9.40 17.91 -10.41
C ASP A 112 -9.55 17.86 -11.95
N GLY A 113 -9.94 16.72 -12.51
CA GLY A 113 -10.15 16.53 -13.95
C GLY A 113 -8.90 16.11 -14.73
N ALA A 114 -7.75 15.90 -14.08
CA ALA A 114 -6.55 15.41 -14.75
C ALA A 114 -6.66 13.91 -15.05
N THR A 115 -6.37 13.52 -16.30
CA THR A 115 -6.34 12.11 -16.72
C THR A 115 -4.96 11.50 -16.47
N HIS A 116 -4.95 10.28 -15.95
CA HIS A 116 -3.76 9.54 -15.58
C HIS A 116 -3.74 8.15 -16.20
N GLU A 117 -2.53 7.67 -16.47
CA GLU A 117 -2.25 6.27 -16.80
C GLU A 117 -1.08 5.78 -15.93
N ALA A 118 -1.16 4.56 -15.44
CA ALA A 118 -0.09 3.93 -14.67
C ALA A 118 -0.02 2.42 -14.91
N SER A 119 1.20 1.89 -14.85
CA SER A 119 1.48 0.46 -14.88
C SER A 119 2.09 0.06 -13.53
N VAL A 120 1.40 -0.79 -12.77
CA VAL A 120 1.79 -1.19 -11.41
C VAL A 120 2.27 -2.64 -11.44
N ASP A 121 3.58 -2.82 -11.30
CA ASP A 121 4.21 -4.14 -11.31
C ASP A 121 4.03 -4.86 -9.97
N ILE A 122 2.95 -5.65 -9.86
CA ILE A 122 2.63 -6.46 -8.69
C ILE A 122 3.75 -7.47 -8.40
N GLY A 123 4.39 -8.03 -9.44
CA GLY A 123 5.49 -8.97 -9.27
C GLY A 123 6.73 -8.33 -8.64
N ARG A 124 7.01 -7.07 -8.97
CA ARG A 124 8.09 -6.30 -8.33
C ARG A 124 7.79 -6.00 -6.86
N ILE A 125 6.55 -5.58 -6.55
CA ILE A 125 6.11 -5.27 -5.17
C ILE A 125 6.23 -6.52 -4.29
N PHE A 126 5.85 -7.68 -4.82
CA PHE A 126 5.86 -8.95 -4.09
C PHE A 126 6.98 -9.89 -4.56
N ARG A 127 8.15 -9.37 -4.95
CA ARG A 127 9.28 -10.15 -5.51
C ARG A 127 9.73 -11.32 -4.62
N ASP A 128 9.58 -11.17 -3.31
CA ASP A 128 9.98 -12.17 -2.34
C ASP A 128 8.88 -13.23 -2.12
N GLU A 129 7.69 -13.05 -2.67
CA GLU A 129 6.52 -13.92 -2.47
C GLU A 129 6.20 -14.16 -0.98
N LEU A 130 6.36 -13.12 -0.16
CA LEU A 130 6.17 -13.17 1.29
C LEU A 130 4.72 -12.84 1.67
N VAL A 131 4.08 -13.70 2.45
CA VAL A 131 2.80 -13.40 3.09
C VAL A 131 3.04 -12.48 4.29
N TRP A 132 2.52 -11.25 4.25
CA TRP A 132 2.63 -10.33 5.38
C TRP A 132 1.63 -10.67 6.49
N HIS A 133 2.12 -10.72 7.73
CA HIS A 133 1.32 -10.96 8.93
C HIS A 133 1.95 -10.36 10.18
N ALA A 134 1.12 -10.15 11.21
CA ALA A 134 1.54 -9.69 12.54
C ALA A 134 1.22 -10.72 13.65
N VAL A 135 0.99 -11.98 13.31
CA VAL A 135 0.75 -13.06 14.30
C VAL A 135 2.09 -13.62 14.82
N PRO A 136 2.31 -13.70 16.15
CA PRO A 136 3.46 -14.38 16.73
C PRO A 136 3.42 -15.90 16.50
N ARG A 137 4.58 -16.54 16.37
CA ARG A 137 4.69 -17.98 16.05
C ARG A 137 3.93 -18.85 17.04
N GLU A 138 4.05 -18.57 18.32
CA GLU A 138 3.43 -19.30 19.43
C GLU A 138 1.91 -19.18 19.45
N LYS A 139 1.35 -18.20 18.73
CA LYS A 139 -0.10 -17.99 18.55
C LYS A 139 -0.63 -18.56 17.24
N MET A 140 0.24 -18.89 16.28
CA MET A 140 -0.17 -19.56 15.04
C MET A 140 -0.50 -21.03 15.27
N THR A 141 -1.47 -21.55 14.52
CA THR A 141 -1.61 -23.01 14.39
C THR A 141 -0.48 -23.58 13.53
N ASP A 142 -0.37 -24.91 13.48
CA ASP A 142 0.69 -25.60 12.72
C ASP A 142 0.38 -25.62 11.20
N PHE A 143 0.10 -24.46 10.60
CA PHE A 143 -0.13 -24.30 9.16
C PHE A 143 1.15 -23.96 8.37
N HIS A 144 2.27 -23.78 9.08
CA HIS A 144 3.56 -23.32 8.54
C HIS A 144 4.44 -24.45 7.97
N ALA A 145 3.95 -25.70 7.93
CA ALA A 145 4.72 -26.90 7.57
C ALA A 145 4.36 -27.54 6.20
N GLY A 146 3.51 -26.90 5.38
CA GLY A 146 3.11 -27.38 4.05
C GLY A 146 3.77 -26.60 2.90
N PRO A 147 3.71 -27.09 1.64
CA PRO A 147 4.55 -26.58 0.55
C PRO A 147 4.28 -25.14 0.12
N VAL A 148 3.17 -24.51 0.52
CA VAL A 148 2.89 -23.09 0.28
C VAL A 148 1.87 -22.61 1.33
N ALA A 149 2.04 -21.42 1.90
CA ALA A 149 0.92 -20.75 2.58
C ALA A 149 -0.20 -20.52 1.55
N GLY A 150 -1.47 -20.43 1.96
CA GLY A 150 -2.56 -20.18 1.02
C GLY A 150 -2.36 -18.91 0.17
N ALA A 151 -3.29 -18.62 -0.73
CA ALA A 151 -3.19 -17.44 -1.60
C ALA A 151 -3.55 -16.16 -0.81
N PRO A 152 -2.60 -15.21 -0.61
CA PRO A 152 -2.96 -13.91 -0.07
C PRO A 152 -3.87 -13.15 -1.04
N ASP A 153 -4.72 -12.31 -0.48
CA ASP A 153 -5.45 -11.30 -1.22
C ASP A 153 -4.53 -10.09 -1.49
N MET A 154 -4.59 -9.57 -2.70
CA MET A 154 -3.93 -8.34 -3.12
C MET A 154 -4.98 -7.36 -3.61
N TYR A 155 -4.91 -6.14 -3.12
CA TYR A 155 -5.88 -5.09 -3.44
C TYR A 155 -5.17 -3.90 -4.04
N LEU A 156 -5.57 -3.49 -5.25
CA LEU A 156 -5.13 -2.25 -5.86
C LEU A 156 -6.23 -1.21 -5.71
N GLU A 157 -5.95 -0.15 -4.97
CA GLU A 157 -6.85 0.96 -4.74
C GLU A 157 -6.39 2.17 -5.54
N VAL A 158 -7.28 2.76 -6.34
CA VAL A 158 -7.16 4.10 -6.89
C VAL A 158 -7.99 5.03 -6.01
N ASP A 159 -7.38 6.08 -5.47
CA ASP A 159 -8.05 7.09 -4.63
C ASP A 159 -7.56 8.48 -5.03
N ASP A 160 -8.38 9.20 -5.80
CA ASP A 160 -8.04 10.48 -6.43
C ASP A 160 -6.74 10.44 -7.23
N ARG A 161 -5.63 10.99 -6.71
CA ARG A 161 -4.32 10.99 -7.36
C ARG A 161 -3.39 9.88 -6.87
N THR A 162 -3.86 9.02 -5.97
CA THR A 162 -3.04 7.98 -5.34
C THR A 162 -3.42 6.59 -5.85
N ILE A 163 -2.42 5.77 -6.15
CA ILE A 163 -2.58 4.32 -6.19
C ILE A 163 -1.92 3.70 -4.95
N SER A 164 -2.64 2.83 -4.26
CA SER A 164 -2.15 2.06 -3.12
C SER A 164 -2.33 0.57 -3.37
N VAL A 165 -1.34 -0.24 -3.01
CA VAL A 165 -1.45 -1.70 -3.05
C VAL A 165 -1.39 -2.22 -1.62
N TYR A 166 -2.34 -3.10 -1.31
CA TYR A 166 -2.47 -3.75 -0.01
C TYR A 166 -2.41 -5.26 -0.15
N THR A 167 -2.09 -5.95 0.94
CA THR A 167 -2.20 -7.40 1.05
C THR A 167 -2.86 -7.84 2.34
N ALA A 168 -3.54 -8.98 2.29
CA ALA A 168 -4.07 -9.66 3.45
C ALA A 168 -3.99 -11.17 3.28
N MET A 169 -3.86 -11.89 4.39
CA MET A 169 -3.93 -13.34 4.38
C MET A 169 -4.65 -13.84 5.62
N PHE A 170 -5.42 -14.91 5.45
CA PHE A 170 -6.00 -15.65 6.55
C PHE A 170 -4.89 -16.42 7.29
N ILE A 171 -4.58 -16.00 8.51
CA ILE A 171 -3.58 -16.61 9.38
C ILE A 171 -4.33 -17.28 10.54
N PRO A 172 -4.48 -18.61 10.55
CA PRO A 172 -5.16 -19.28 11.64
C PRO A 172 -4.39 -19.16 12.95
N THR A 173 -5.11 -18.89 14.03
CA THR A 173 -4.59 -18.71 15.39
C THR A 173 -5.07 -19.82 16.31
N ARG A 174 -4.29 -20.10 17.36
CA ARG A 174 -4.65 -21.08 18.39
C ARG A 174 -5.82 -20.62 19.24
N ASP A 175 -5.86 -19.32 19.53
CA ASP A 175 -6.87 -18.68 20.37
C ASP A 175 -7.93 -17.99 19.50
N GLU A 176 -9.17 -17.95 19.99
CA GLU A 176 -10.26 -17.14 19.42
C GLU A 176 -9.94 -15.64 19.55
N GLN A 177 -10.15 -14.86 18.49
CA GLN A 177 -10.01 -13.39 18.56
C GLN A 177 -11.19 -12.73 19.27
N ILE A 178 -12.36 -13.37 19.24
CA ILE A 178 -13.57 -12.97 19.95
C ILE A 178 -13.93 -14.11 20.92
N PRO A 179 -13.86 -13.90 22.25
CA PRO A 179 -14.14 -14.94 23.23
C PRO A 179 -15.55 -15.55 23.05
N GLY A 180 -15.61 -16.87 22.96
CA GLY A 180 -16.84 -17.64 22.76
C GLY A 180 -17.25 -17.78 21.29
N ASN A 181 -16.47 -17.24 20.35
CA ASN A 181 -16.72 -17.39 18.92
C ASN A 181 -15.62 -18.25 18.27
N LYS A 182 -15.94 -19.54 18.12
CA LYS A 182 -15.05 -20.55 17.52
C LYS A 182 -14.64 -20.24 16.08
N ASP A 183 -15.41 -19.41 15.37
CA ASP A 183 -15.14 -19.04 13.98
C ASP A 183 -14.22 -17.79 13.90
N SER A 184 -13.74 -17.29 15.05
CA SER A 184 -12.81 -16.16 15.15
C SER A 184 -11.36 -16.60 15.40
N ASN A 185 -11.01 -17.87 15.21
CA ASN A 185 -9.66 -18.41 15.42
C ASN A 185 -8.69 -18.08 14.28
N PHE A 186 -8.70 -16.84 13.81
CA PHE A 186 -7.81 -16.37 12.76
C PHE A 186 -7.59 -14.86 12.81
N ARG A 187 -6.53 -14.40 12.13
CA ARG A 187 -6.30 -13.01 11.80
C ARG A 187 -6.27 -12.84 10.29
N LYS A 188 -6.85 -11.75 9.80
CA LYS A 188 -6.78 -11.32 8.40
C LYS A 188 -6.49 -9.83 8.36
N ASP A 189 -5.32 -9.47 8.88
CA ASP A 189 -4.87 -8.08 8.90
C ASP A 189 -4.56 -7.61 7.47
N ILE A 190 -4.87 -6.35 7.18
CA ILE A 190 -4.58 -5.69 5.91
C ILE A 190 -3.34 -4.81 6.09
N PHE A 191 -2.38 -4.97 5.19
CA PHE A 191 -1.14 -4.19 5.19
C PHE A 191 -1.01 -3.42 3.90
N LEU A 192 -0.68 -2.13 3.99
CA LEU A 192 -0.20 -1.35 2.86
C LEU A 192 1.21 -1.81 2.52
N VAL A 193 1.44 -2.18 1.26
CA VAL A 193 2.76 -2.69 0.79
C VAL A 193 3.44 -1.69 -0.14
N TRP A 194 2.66 -0.88 -0.85
CA TRP A 194 3.17 0.07 -1.82
C TRP A 194 2.17 1.21 -2.03
N ARG A 195 2.67 2.43 -2.28
CA ARG A 195 1.84 3.59 -2.60
C ARG A 195 2.58 4.55 -3.53
N ARG A 196 1.86 5.17 -4.45
CA ARG A 196 2.36 6.32 -5.23
C ARG A 196 1.25 7.34 -5.46
N THR A 197 1.61 8.62 -5.41
CA THR A 197 0.76 9.74 -5.80
C THR A 197 1.28 10.33 -7.10
N TYR A 198 0.37 10.72 -7.98
CA TYR A 198 0.61 11.26 -9.33
C TYR A 198 0.21 12.74 -9.40
#